data_AF-A0A432SM97-F1
#
_entry.id   AF-A0A432SM97-F1
#
_cell.length_a   1.000
_cell.length_b   1.000
_cell.length_c   1.000
_cell.angle_alpha   90.00
_cell.angle_beta   90.00
_cell.angle_gamma   90.00
#
_symmetry.space_group_name_H-M   'P 1'
#
loop_
_entity.id
_entity.type
_entity.pdbx_description
1 polymer ?
#
loop_
_entity_poly.entity_id
_entity_poly.type
_entity_poly.pdbx_seq_one_letter_code
_entity_poly.pdbx_strand_id
1 'polypeptide(L)'
;MIKFEGKEFKKDDIIRLYPAAVIKTGYGDEITPISLEWVDEQLQEGKSVQIVHYAIFFHTKDGQISSFEYQNRDSLQEALDLLSNYF
;
A
#
# COMPACT_ATOMS: atom_id res chain seq x y z
N MET A 1 17.66 -2.56 -10.27
CA MET A 1 17.23 -1.27 -9.70
C MET A 1 15.76 -1.10 -10.03
N ILE A 2 14.95 -0.71 -9.05
CA ILE A 2 13.53 -0.41 -9.23
C ILE A 2 13.39 1.12 -9.19
N LYS A 3 12.83 1.72 -10.23
CA LYS A 3 12.51 3.15 -10.25
C LYS A 3 11.00 3.31 -10.14
N PHE A 4 10.55 4.00 -9.12
CA PHE A 4 9.12 4.11 -8.82
C PHE A 4 8.81 5.50 -8.25
N GLU A 5 7.88 6.21 -8.91
CA GLU A 5 7.44 7.56 -8.53
C GLU A 5 8.57 8.52 -8.13
N GLY A 6 9.63 8.56 -8.96
CA GLY A 6 10.78 9.44 -8.75
C GLY A 6 11.77 8.98 -7.67
N LYS A 7 11.53 7.85 -7.00
CA LYS A 7 12.48 7.19 -6.10
C LYS A 7 13.16 5.99 -6.76
N GLU A 8 14.35 5.67 -6.27
CA GLU A 8 15.11 4.51 -6.71
C GLU A 8 15.36 3.56 -5.55
N PHE A 9 15.10 2.27 -5.77
CA PHE A 9 15.30 1.21 -4.79
C PHE A 9 16.22 0.13 -5.38
N LYS A 10 17.16 -0.36 -4.58
CA LYS A 10 17.91 -1.58 -4.90
C LYS A 10 17.03 -2.77 -4.55
N LYS A 11 16.82 -3.69 -5.50
CA LYS A 11 15.96 -4.86 -5.31
C LYS A 11 16.40 -5.70 -4.10
N ASP A 12 17.70 -5.85 -3.94
CA ASP A 12 18.30 -6.60 -2.82
C ASP A 12 18.15 -5.90 -1.46
N ASP A 13 17.82 -4.61 -1.44
CA ASP A 13 17.61 -3.85 -0.20
C ASP A 13 16.15 -3.86 0.24
N ILE A 14 15.21 -4.28 -0.62
CA ILE A 14 13.78 -4.37 -0.29
C ILE A 14 13.54 -5.66 0.48
N ILE A 15 13.10 -5.53 1.74
CA ILE A 15 12.69 -6.69 2.57
C ILE A 15 11.21 -7.00 2.42
N ARG A 16 10.39 -5.99 2.08
CA ARG A 16 8.96 -6.15 1.89
C ARG A 16 8.45 -5.10 0.91
N LEU A 17 7.63 -5.53 -0.04
CA LEU A 17 6.86 -4.69 -0.94
C LEU A 17 5.43 -5.19 -0.90
N TYR A 18 4.48 -4.33 -0.52
CA TYR A 18 3.08 -4.75 -0.43
C TYR A 18 2.11 -3.58 -0.59
N PRO A 19 0.96 -3.81 -1.23
CA PRO A 19 -0.15 -2.87 -1.20
C PRO A 19 -0.98 -3.02 0.09
N ALA A 20 -1.55 -1.92 0.58
CA ALA A 20 -2.47 -1.90 1.71
C ALA A 20 -3.51 -0.79 1.55
N ALA A 21 -4.65 -0.95 2.23
CA ALA A 21 -5.65 0.09 2.40
C ALA A 21 -5.35 0.81 3.71
N VAL A 22 -5.34 2.13 3.68
CA VAL A 22 -5.15 2.94 4.87
C VAL A 22 -6.52 3.37 5.37
N ILE A 23 -6.89 2.91 6.57
CA ILE A 23 -8.22 3.09 7.13
C ILE A 23 -8.16 3.98 8.37
N LYS A 24 -9.25 4.69 8.67
CA LYS A 24 -9.39 5.37 9.97
C LYS A 24 -9.75 4.37 11.06
N THR A 25 -9.02 4.41 12.17
CA THR A 25 -9.40 3.73 13.41
C THR A 25 -10.16 4.73 14.29
N GLY A 26 -11.22 4.30 14.98
CA GLY A 26 -12.22 5.18 15.61
C GLY A 26 -11.72 6.11 16.74
N TYR A 27 -10.42 6.17 17.03
CA TYR A 27 -9.81 7.06 18.00
C TYR A 27 -9.05 8.20 17.30
N GLY A 28 -9.72 9.34 17.11
CA GLY A 28 -9.10 10.56 16.57
C GLY A 28 -8.78 10.48 15.07
N ASP A 29 -7.61 11.03 14.68
CA ASP A 29 -7.10 11.01 13.30
C ASP A 29 -6.13 9.84 13.05
N GLU A 30 -6.19 8.79 13.87
CA GLU A 30 -5.34 7.61 13.71
C GLU A 30 -5.72 6.86 12.42
N ILE A 31 -4.69 6.56 11.63
CA ILE A 31 -4.80 5.78 10.40
C ILE A 31 -3.95 4.52 10.49
N THR A 32 -4.46 3.41 10.00
CA THR A 32 -3.77 2.11 10.04
C THR A 32 -3.76 1.47 8.65
N PRO A 33 -2.59 1.01 8.14
CA PRO A 33 -2.53 0.20 6.94
C PRO A 33 -2.98 -1.23 7.22
N ILE A 34 -3.96 -1.71 6.47
CA ILE A 34 -4.54 -3.06 6.55
C ILE A 34 -4.45 -3.74 5.18
N SER A 35 -4.34 -5.07 5.16
CA SER A 35 -4.31 -5.83 3.91
C SER A 35 -5.58 -5.61 3.08
N LEU A 36 -5.42 -5.63 1.76
CA LEU A 36 -6.54 -5.46 0.84
C LEU A 36 -7.57 -6.58 0.99
N GLU A 37 -7.09 -7.81 1.15
CA GLU A 37 -7.91 -9.00 1.36
C GLU A 37 -8.82 -8.85 2.57
N TRP A 38 -8.30 -8.39 3.71
CA TRP A 38 -9.11 -8.19 4.91
C TRP A 38 -10.20 -7.14 4.68
N VAL A 39 -9.88 -6.04 3.98
CA VAL A 39 -10.88 -5.02 3.63
C VAL A 39 -11.97 -5.61 2.75
N ASP A 40 -11.59 -6.40 1.74
CA ASP A 40 -12.54 -7.03 0.82
C ASP A 40 -13.43 -8.03 1.57
N GLU A 41 -12.90 -8.82 2.51
CA GLU A 41 -13.67 -9.70 3.40
C GLU A 41 -14.67 -8.91 4.26
N GLN A 42 -14.24 -7.82 4.91
CA GLN A 42 -15.16 -7.02 5.74
C GLN A 42 -16.29 -6.40 4.92
N LEU A 43 -16.00 -5.92 3.71
CA LEU A 43 -17.01 -5.37 2.81
C LEU A 43 -17.99 -6.46 2.32
N GLN A 44 -17.50 -7.67 2.02
CA GLN A 44 -18.35 -8.82 1.68
C GLN A 44 -19.27 -9.25 2.84
N GLU A 45 -18.78 -9.14 4.08
CA GLU A 45 -19.59 -9.35 5.29
C GLU A 45 -20.58 -8.19 5.57
N GLY A 46 -20.61 -7.16 4.72
CA GLY A 46 -21.51 -6.01 4.85
C GLY A 46 -21.08 -4.99 5.92
N LYS A 47 -19.84 -5.06 6.40
CA LYS A 47 -19.29 -4.09 7.34
C LYS A 47 -18.84 -2.84 6.61
N SER A 48 -18.91 -1.71 7.30
CA SER A 48 -18.38 -0.44 6.80
C SER A 48 -16.92 -0.28 7.23
N VAL A 49 -16.05 0.00 6.26
CA VAL A 49 -14.64 0.34 6.49
C VAL A 49 -14.41 1.76 5.98
N GLN A 50 -13.87 2.63 6.83
CA GLN A 50 -13.52 4.01 6.45
C GLN A 50 -12.15 4.05 5.80
N ILE A 51 -12.11 3.78 4.50
CA ILE A 51 -10.87 3.86 3.71
C ILE A 51 -10.54 5.33 3.44
N VAL A 52 -9.32 5.75 3.80
CA VAL A 52 -8.79 7.09 3.54
C VAL A 52 -8.13 7.14 2.17
N HIS A 53 -7.24 6.20 1.91
CA HIS A 53 -6.56 5.99 0.64
C HIS A 53 -6.00 4.56 0.59
N TYR A 54 -5.41 4.20 -0.55
CA TYR A 54 -4.61 2.99 -0.70
C TYR A 54 -3.14 3.38 -0.81
N ALA A 55 -2.22 2.46 -0.51
CA ALA A 55 -0.81 2.73 -0.66
C ALA A 55 0.01 1.49 -0.97
N ILE A 56 1.15 1.69 -1.63
CA ILE A 56 2.20 0.68 -1.79
C ILE A 56 3.34 1.02 -0.84
N PHE A 57 3.75 0.05 -0.04
CA PHE A 57 4.80 0.20 0.96
C PHE A 57 6.05 -0.52 0.53
N PHE A 58 7.17 0.20 0.55
CA PHE A 58 8.52 -0.32 0.38
C PHE A 58 9.23 -0.30 1.73
N HIS A 59 9.51 -1.48 2.27
CA HIS A 59 10.34 -1.62 3.47
C HIS A 59 11.74 -2.04 3.03
N THR A 60 12.75 -1.31 3.48
CA THR A 60 14.15 -1.58 3.16
C THR A 60 14.91 -2.12 4.36
N LYS A 61 16.05 -2.78 4.10
CA LYS A 61 16.91 -3.42 5.13
C LYS A 61 17.44 -2.45 6.18
N ASP A 62 17.56 -1.17 5.84
CA ASP A 62 17.96 -0.08 6.75
C ASP A 62 16.82 0.40 7.66
N GLY A 63 15.64 -0.23 7.57
CA GLY A 63 14.47 0.10 8.38
C GLY A 63 13.64 1.26 7.84
N GLN A 64 13.99 1.83 6.67
CA GLN A 64 13.16 2.87 6.06
C GLN A 64 11.88 2.28 5.47
N ILE A 65 10.79 3.04 5.61
CA ILE A 65 9.50 2.75 4.99
C ILE A 65 9.16 3.91 4.07
N SER A 66 9.03 3.64 2.77
CA SER A 66 8.45 4.58 1.81
C SER A 66 7.06 4.11 1.43
N SER A 67 6.08 4.99 1.54
CA SER A 67 4.71 4.77 1.05
C SER A 67 4.41 5.68 -0.13
N PHE A 68 3.61 5.17 -1.06
CA PHE A 68 3.07 5.90 -2.20
C PHE A 68 1.56 5.75 -2.18
N GLU A 69 0.83 6.86 -2.15
CA GLU A 69 -0.60 6.90 -1.84
C GLU A 69 -1.45 7.07 -3.11
N TYR A 70 -2.57 6.37 -3.15
CA TYR A 70 -3.50 6.28 -4.27
C TYR A 70 -4.93 6.47 -3.77
N GLN A 71 -5.70 7.29 -4.47
CA GLN A 71 -7.06 7.64 -4.03
C GLN A 71 -8.06 6.49 -4.18
N ASN A 72 -7.80 5.55 -5.09
CA ASN A 72 -8.73 4.45 -5.38
C ASN A 72 -7.99 3.18 -5.81
N ARG A 73 -8.72 2.06 -5.91
CA ARG A 73 -8.17 0.76 -6.30
C ARG A 73 -7.62 0.74 -7.72
N ASP A 74 -8.22 1.49 -8.65
CA ASP A 74 -7.78 1.49 -10.04
C ASP A 74 -6.39 2.13 -10.18
N SER A 75 -6.17 3.30 -9.56
CA SER A 75 -4.86 3.96 -9.53
C SER A 75 -3.80 3.14 -8.78
N LEU A 76 -4.17 2.44 -7.71
CA LEU A 76 -3.29 1.47 -7.05
C LEU A 76 -2.90 0.33 -8.01
N GLN A 77 -3.87 -0.20 -8.76
CA GLN A 77 -3.65 -1.29 -9.69
C GLN A 77 -2.73 -0.88 -10.83
N GLU A 78 -2.94 0.30 -11.43
CA GLU A 78 -2.05 0.86 -12.45
C GLU A 78 -0.60 0.95 -11.93
N ALA A 79 -0.43 1.38 -10.68
CA ALA A 79 0.87 1.47 -10.05
C ALA A 79 1.52 0.10 -9.79
N LEU A 80 0.72 -0.90 -9.39
CA LEU A 80 1.18 -2.29 -9.25
C LEU A 80 1.57 -2.90 -10.60
N ASP A 81 0.82 -2.62 -11.67
CA ASP A 81 1.12 -3.08 -13.01
C ASP A 81 2.45 -2.50 -13.51
N LEU A 82 2.71 -1.22 -13.23
CA LEU A 82 4.03 -0.61 -13.49
C LEU A 82 5.15 -1.32 -12.72
N LEU A 83 4.90 -1.69 -11.45
CA LEU A 83 5.88 -2.40 -10.63
C LEU A 83 6.12 -3.85 -11.08
N SER A 84 5.11 -4.50 -11.65
CA SER A 84 5.23 -5.89 -12.12
C SER A 84 6.36 -6.08 -13.13
N ASN A 85 6.71 -5.04 -13.90
CA ASN A 85 7.83 -5.06 -14.85
C ASN A 85 9.22 -5.25 -14.21
N TYR A 86 9.33 -5.10 -12.88
CA TYR A 86 10.59 -5.24 -12.15
C TYR A 86 10.77 -6.64 -11.51
N PHE A 87 9.76 -7.50 -11.60
CA PHE A 87 9.73 -8.82 -10.95
C PHE A 87 9.45 -9.93 -11.95
#